data_AF-A0A939JMY4-F1
#
_entry.id   AF-A0A939JMY4-F1
#
_cell.length_a   1.000
_cell.length_b   1.000
_cell.length_c   1.000
_cell.angle_alpha   90.00
_cell.angle_beta   90.00
_cell.angle_gamma   90.00
#
_symmetry.space_group_name_H-M   'P 1'
#
loop_
_entity.id
_entity.type
_entity.pdbx_description
1 polymer ?
#
loop_
_entity_poly.entity_id
_entity_poly.type
_entity_poly.pdbx_seq_one_letter_code
_entity_poly.pdbx_strand_id
1 'polypeptide(L)'
;LEHCRELAARLFPDGAGGPHADGAGPVSFEEIGGPGLTGPADAYAAGAVTVLSSVVEGFPTGLVEAMFAGRATVSTDVGAVVEVIGGTGLVVPPRDQRA
;
A
#
# COMPACT_ATOMS: atom_id res chain seq x y z
N LEU A 1 0.55 -11.64 8.49
CA LEU A 1 -0.57 -10.71 8.77
C LEU A 1 -0.74 -10.41 10.26
N GLU A 2 -0.61 -11.40 11.16
CA GLU A 2 -0.74 -11.20 12.62
C GLU A 2 0.13 -10.06 13.17
N HIS A 3 1.42 -10.04 12.84
CA HIS A 3 2.32 -8.94 13.24
C HIS A 3 1.84 -7.55 12.82
N CYS A 4 1.27 -7.42 11.61
CA CYS A 4 0.73 -6.14 11.14
C CYS A 4 -0.54 -5.75 11.90
N ARG A 5 -1.38 -6.72 12.27
CA ARG A 5 -2.58 -6.48 13.08
C ARG A 5 -2.21 -6.03 14.50
N GLU A 6 -1.22 -6.67 15.11
CA GLU A 6 -0.68 -6.25 16.41
C GLU A 6 -0.10 -4.84 16.35
N LEU A 7 0.67 -4.53 15.30
CA LEU A 7 1.22 -3.19 15.10
C LEU A 7 0.10 -2.15 14.96
N ALA A 8 -0.93 -2.42 14.16
CA ALA A 8 -2.09 -1.54 14.00
C ALA A 8 -2.80 -1.29 15.34
N ALA A 9 -3.01 -2.33 16.15
CA ALA A 9 -3.61 -2.19 17.48
C ALA A 9 -2.77 -1.33 18.43
N ARG A 10 -1.43 -1.41 18.34
CA ARG A 10 -0.53 -0.53 19.14
C ARG A 10 -0.53 0.92 18.67
N LEU A 11 -0.61 1.14 17.36
CA LEU A 11 -0.60 2.49 16.77
C LEU A 11 -1.93 3.22 16.96
N PHE A 12 -3.03 2.47 17.01
CA PHE A 12 -4.39 3.00 17.10
C PHE A 12 -5.18 2.36 18.26
N PRO A 13 -4.76 2.58 19.52
CA PRO A 13 -5.35 1.89 20.68
C PRO A 13 -6.83 2.22 20.92
N ASP A 14 -7.26 3.43 20.55
CA ASP A 14 -8.64 3.89 20.76
C ASP A 14 -9.57 3.57 19.58
N GLY A 15 -9.04 2.97 18.50
CA GLY A 15 -9.81 2.57 17.30
C GLY A 15 -10.45 3.73 16.52
N ALA A 16 -10.41 4.95 17.04
CA ALA A 16 -10.95 6.14 16.40
C ALA A 16 -10.15 6.46 15.14
N GLY A 17 -10.80 6.33 13.98
CA GLY A 17 -10.26 6.87 12.76
C GLY A 17 -10.16 8.40 12.82
N GLY A 18 -9.38 8.97 11.90
CA GLY A 18 -9.30 10.43 11.77
C GLY A 18 -10.65 11.06 11.39
N PRO A 19 -10.72 12.39 11.25
CA PRO A 19 -11.96 13.12 10.95
C PRO A 19 -12.65 12.74 9.62
N HIS A 20 -12.05 11.86 8.81
CA HIS A 20 -12.58 11.34 7.54
C HIS A 20 -12.90 9.84 7.59
N ALA A 21 -13.00 9.23 8.77
CA ALA A 21 -13.26 7.80 8.90
C ALA A 21 -14.76 7.48 8.87
N ASP A 22 -15.17 6.59 7.95
CA ASP A 22 -16.56 6.15 7.77
C ASP A 22 -17.02 5.12 8.83
N GLY A 23 -16.57 5.26 10.08
CA GLY A 23 -16.86 4.33 11.17
C GLY A 23 -16.04 3.03 11.16
N ALA A 24 -15.27 2.77 10.10
CA ALA A 24 -14.22 1.75 10.09
C ALA A 24 -12.98 2.27 10.85
N GLY A 25 -12.25 1.36 11.51
CA GLY A 25 -10.98 1.70 12.13
C GLY A 25 -9.95 2.21 11.11
N PRO A 26 -8.91 2.93 11.55
CA PRO A 26 -7.93 3.58 10.65
C PRO A 26 -7.10 2.60 9.80
N VAL A 27 -7.16 1.30 10.10
CA VAL A 27 -6.49 0.24 9.36
C VAL A 27 -7.47 -0.91 9.17
N SER A 28 -7.71 -1.29 7.92
CA SER A 28 -8.42 -2.50 7.53
C SER A 28 -7.46 -3.53 6.92
N PHE A 29 -7.87 -4.79 6.91
CA PHE A 29 -7.09 -5.89 6.35
C PHE A 29 -8.03 -6.75 5.53
N GLU A 30 -7.85 -6.71 4.22
CA GLU A 30 -8.68 -7.44 3.26
C GLU A 30 -7.84 -8.50 2.54
N GLU A 31 -8.51 -9.57 2.09
CA GLU A 31 -7.90 -10.65 1.32
C GLU A 31 -8.42 -10.60 -0.12
N ILE A 32 -7.50 -10.57 -1.09
CA ILE A 32 -7.84 -10.64 -2.52
C ILE A 32 -8.43 -12.02 -2.82
N GLY A 33 -9.56 -12.04 -3.53
CA GLY A 33 -10.39 -13.23 -3.76
C GLY A 33 -11.46 -13.44 -2.70
N GLY A 34 -11.49 -12.59 -1.66
CA GLY A 34 -12.53 -12.59 -0.63
C GLY A 34 -13.82 -11.87 -1.07
N PRO A 35 -14.87 -11.90 -0.23
CA PRO A 35 -16.15 -11.28 -0.55
C PRO A 35 -16.10 -9.75 -0.70
N GLY A 36 -15.10 -9.09 -0.11
CA GLY A 36 -14.89 -7.63 -0.21
C GLY A 36 -13.96 -7.19 -1.35
N LEU A 37 -13.09 -8.07 -1.84
CA LEU A 37 -12.13 -7.80 -2.91
C LEU A 37 -12.07 -9.01 -3.85
N THR A 38 -12.84 -8.99 -4.94
CA THR A 38 -12.94 -10.14 -5.85
C THR A 38 -11.66 -10.35 -6.67
N GLY A 39 -10.90 -9.28 -6.89
CA GLY A 39 -9.59 -9.34 -7.52
C GLY A 39 -8.69 -8.14 -7.18
N PRO A 40 -7.45 -8.13 -7.68
CA PRO A 40 -6.49 -7.05 -7.42
C PRO A 40 -6.99 -5.67 -7.83
N ALA A 41 -7.76 -5.58 -8.92
CA ALA A 41 -8.36 -4.33 -9.40
C ALA A 41 -9.24 -3.67 -8.33
N ASP A 42 -10.00 -4.44 -7.56
CA ASP A 42 -10.84 -3.91 -6.48
C ASP A 42 -9.98 -3.32 -5.36
N ALA A 43 -8.85 -3.96 -5.05
CA ALA A 43 -7.91 -3.49 -4.03
C ALA A 43 -7.31 -2.12 -4.41
N TYR A 44 -6.87 -1.98 -5.66
CA TYR A 44 -6.37 -0.71 -6.19
C TYR A 44 -7.49 0.35 -6.27
N ALA A 45 -8.71 -0.06 -6.60
CA ALA A 45 -9.86 0.85 -6.68
C ALA A 45 -10.25 1.43 -5.31
N ALA A 46 -10.09 0.66 -4.23
CA ALA A 46 -10.46 1.04 -2.87
C ALA A 46 -9.58 2.14 -2.26
N GLY A 47 -8.38 2.38 -2.80
CA GLY A 47 -7.43 3.37 -2.28
C GLY A 47 -7.07 4.47 -3.29
N ALA A 48 -6.49 5.57 -2.81
CA ALA A 48 -5.94 6.63 -3.67
C ALA A 48 -4.43 6.47 -3.92
N VAL A 49 -3.72 5.87 -2.97
CA VAL A 49 -2.26 5.71 -2.95
C VAL A 49 -1.92 4.26 -2.67
N THR A 50 -0.91 3.73 -3.37
CA THR A 50 -0.32 2.41 -3.11
C THR A 50 1.12 2.55 -2.64
N VAL A 51 1.50 1.76 -1.63
CA VAL A 51 2.85 1.77 -1.07
C VAL A 51 3.53 0.43 -1.29
N LEU A 52 4.69 0.42 -1.95
CA LEU A 52 5.59 -0.73 -2.06
C LEU A 52 6.82 -0.49 -1.17
N SER A 53 6.81 -1.04 0.05
CA SER A 53 7.86 -0.82 1.06
C SER A 53 8.89 -1.95 1.13
N SER A 54 9.12 -2.66 0.02
CA SER A 54 10.01 -3.84 0.00
C SER A 54 11.49 -3.44 0.11
N VAL A 55 12.34 -4.35 0.58
CA VAL A 55 13.80 -4.15 0.63
C VAL A 55 14.55 -4.92 -0.45
N VAL A 56 13.86 -5.81 -1.16
CA VAL A 56 14.40 -6.59 -2.28
C VAL A 56 13.28 -6.80 -3.27
N GLU A 57 13.51 -6.43 -4.52
CA GLU A 57 12.57 -6.68 -5.62
C GLU A 57 13.33 -7.15 -6.86
N GLY A 58 12.66 -7.96 -7.68
CA GLY A 58 13.09 -8.25 -9.04
C GLY A 58 12.38 -7.32 -10.01
N PHE A 59 11.17 -7.69 -10.37
CA PHE A 59 10.25 -6.88 -11.16
C PHE A 59 8.94 -6.65 -10.36
N PRO A 60 8.56 -5.39 -10.06
CA PRO A 60 7.47 -5.10 -9.15
C PRO A 60 6.10 -5.12 -9.86
N THR A 61 5.53 -6.30 -10.07
CA THR A 61 4.22 -6.43 -10.77
C THR A 61 3.10 -5.63 -10.11
N GLY A 62 3.03 -5.62 -8.77
CA GLY A 62 1.99 -4.86 -8.06
C GLY A 62 2.09 -3.34 -8.28
N LEU A 63 3.30 -2.81 -8.46
CA LEU A 63 3.51 -1.41 -8.86
C LEU A 63 2.93 -1.15 -10.26
N VAL A 64 3.21 -2.04 -11.22
CA VAL A 64 2.68 -1.92 -12.59
C VAL A 64 1.15 -1.94 -12.59
N GLU A 65 0.54 -2.86 -11.84
CA GLU A 65 -0.91 -2.95 -11.72
C GLU A 65 -1.51 -1.69 -11.09
N ALA A 66 -0.90 -1.16 -10.03
CA ALA A 66 -1.31 0.09 -9.40
C ALA A 66 -1.24 1.28 -10.38
N MET A 67 -0.16 1.36 -11.17
CA MET A 67 0.00 2.38 -12.22
C MET A 67 -1.08 2.25 -13.29
N PHE A 68 -1.39 1.03 -13.75
CA PHE A 68 -2.49 0.80 -14.70
C PHE A 68 -3.86 1.13 -14.11
N ALA A 69 -4.05 0.95 -12.80
CA ALA A 69 -5.24 1.37 -12.08
C ALA A 69 -5.29 2.89 -11.80
N GLY A 70 -4.31 3.66 -12.28
CA GLY A 70 -4.24 5.12 -12.15
C GLY A 70 -4.00 5.60 -10.72
N ARG A 71 -3.34 4.78 -9.88
CA ARG A 71 -3.09 5.11 -8.47
C ARG A 71 -1.74 5.81 -8.32
N ALA A 72 -1.69 6.76 -7.39
CA ALA A 72 -0.43 7.37 -6.99
C ALA A 72 0.41 6.33 -6.25
N THR A 73 1.71 6.27 -6.53
CA THR A 73 2.58 5.21 -6.01
C THR A 73 3.72 5.80 -5.16
N VAL A 74 3.99 5.19 -4.02
CA VAL A 74 5.20 5.42 -3.22
C VAL A 74 5.95 4.10 -3.10
N SER A 75 7.16 4.04 -3.63
CA SER A 75 7.90 2.77 -3.73
C SER A 75 9.35 2.93 -3.32
N THR A 76 9.91 1.88 -2.72
CA THR A 76 11.33 1.86 -2.35
C THR A 76 12.25 1.71 -3.56
N ASP A 77 13.42 2.35 -3.53
CA ASP A 77 14.46 2.28 -4.56
C ASP A 77 15.20 0.93 -4.52
N VAL A 78 14.55 -0.12 -5.02
CA VAL A 78 15.07 -1.49 -5.10
C VAL A 78 14.62 -2.20 -6.38
N GLY A 79 15.45 -3.10 -6.90
CA GLY A 79 15.11 -3.86 -8.11
C GLY A 79 14.85 -2.95 -9.31
N ALA A 80 13.81 -3.26 -10.08
CA ALA A 80 13.41 -2.49 -11.26
C ALA A 80 12.41 -1.34 -10.96
N VAL A 81 12.27 -0.91 -9.70
CA VAL A 81 11.24 0.08 -9.31
C VAL A 81 11.41 1.42 -10.01
N VAL A 82 12.64 1.94 -10.08
CA VAL A 82 12.93 3.25 -10.69
C VAL A 82 12.61 3.24 -12.18
N GLU A 83 13.00 2.16 -12.87
CA GLU A 83 12.75 1.98 -14.29
C GLU A 83 11.27 1.86 -14.59
N VAL A 84 10.52 1.13 -13.76
CA VAL A 84 9.06 0.95 -13.93
C VAL A 84 8.31 2.26 -13.68
N ILE A 85 8.64 3.00 -12.61
CA ILE A 85 7.95 4.25 -12.26
C ILE A 85 8.12 5.32 -13.35
N GLY A 86 9.28 5.37 -14.00
CA GLY A 86 9.51 6.27 -15.14
C GLY A 86 9.27 7.76 -14.84
N GLY A 87 9.40 8.18 -13.57
CA GLY A 87 9.17 9.55 -13.12
C GLY A 87 7.72 9.94 -12.78
N THR A 88 6.78 8.98 -12.75
CA THR A 88 5.34 9.26 -12.52
C THR A 88 4.86 9.05 -11.08
N GLY A 89 5.74 8.61 -10.19
CA GLY A 89 5.45 8.31 -8.78
C GLY A 89 6.62 8.71 -7.87
N LEU A 90 6.44 8.54 -6.55
CA LEU A 90 7.46 8.85 -5.56
C LEU A 90 8.34 7.62 -5.31
N VAL A 91 9.66 7.80 -5.46
CA VAL A 91 10.66 6.79 -5.09
C VAL A 91 11.38 7.25 -3.83
N VAL A 92 11.49 6.35 -2.84
CA VAL A 92 12.15 6.62 -1.55
C VAL A 92 13.24 5.60 -1.25
N PRO A 93 14.27 5.94 -0.45
CA PRO A 93 15.24 4.95 0.01
C PRO A 93 14.56 3.84 0.84
N PRO A 94 14.98 2.56 0.71
CA PRO A 94 14.49 1.52 1.59
C PRO A 94 14.95 1.77 3.04
N ARG A 95 14.08 1.41 4.00
CA ARG A 95 14.31 1.58 5.45
C ARG A 95 14.40 3.03 5.95
N ASP A 96 13.94 4.00 5.16
CA ASP A 96 13.72 5.37 5.63
C ASP A 96 12.22 5.62 5.86
N GLN A 97 11.81 5.73 7.13
CA GLN A 97 10.42 5.98 7.51
C GLN A 97 10.03 7.47 7.44
N ARG A 98 11.00 8.38 7.20
CA ARG A 98 10.78 9.83 7.18
C ARG A 98 10.83 10.44 5.77
N ALA A 99 11.25 9.65 4.79
CA ALA A 99 11.19 10.02 3.37
C ALA A 99 9.73 10.13 2.90
#